data_AF-A0A0L0VME8-F1
#
_entry.id   AF-A0A0L0VME8-F1
#
_cell.length_a   1.000
_cell.length_b   1.000
_cell.length_c   1.000
_cell.angle_alpha   90.00
_cell.angle_beta   90.00
_cell.angle_gamma   90.00
#
_symmetry.space_group_name_H-M   'P 1'
#
loop_
_entity.id
_entity.type
_entity.pdbx_description
1 polymer ?
#
loop_
_entity_poly.entity_id
_entity_poly.type
_entity_poly.pdbx_seq_one_letter_code
_entity_poly.pdbx_strand_id
1 'polypeptide(L)'
;MRELLALGHKGPQIIQILLVQHSISILPSTLTCKRQVWGLRQNEIPKPVVSELLPPIRITVTIHTVKRYLSRLDLRLNGDDLANGKVTLGKVYGAIDHIQKFLLDNNTGYRRVKTLLTRNYNIRIPRQVVYELLKGVNPESVAGRLKQTCKQQGFHVCGPNHVWAIDGHDKLKPFGSTVYGFIDALSRKILGLFVNVTNNDPKHISVYYLKLVLQLGRIPLKVTTNMVQRPAM
;
A
#
# COMPACT_ATOMS: atom_id res chain seq x y z
N MET A 1 10.74 0.84 30.32
CA MET A 1 10.41 0.73 28.87
C MET A 1 9.32 1.70 28.42
N ARG A 2 8.14 1.77 29.05
CA ARG A 2 7.10 2.77 28.69
C ARG A 2 7.58 4.21 28.85
N GLU A 3 8.29 4.50 29.95
CA GLU A 3 8.89 5.82 30.21
C GLU A 3 9.94 6.21 29.17
N LEU A 4 10.86 5.31 28.82
CA LEU A 4 11.87 5.56 27.78
C LEU A 4 11.24 5.88 26.40
N LEU A 5 10.10 5.25 26.10
CA LEU A 5 9.34 5.53 24.87
C LEU A 5 8.56 6.86 24.96
N ALA A 6 8.02 7.19 26.14
CA ALA A 6 7.35 8.48 26.39
C ALA A 6 8.31 9.67 26.30
N LEU A 7 9.58 9.46 26.69
CA LEU A 7 10.69 10.40 26.50
C LEU A 7 11.18 10.49 25.04
N GLY A 8 10.60 9.69 24.13
CA GLY A 8 10.89 9.77 22.69
C GLY A 8 12.14 9.02 22.21
N HIS A 9 12.77 8.20 23.08
CA HIS A 9 13.96 7.45 22.70
C HIS A 9 13.65 6.38 21.63
N LYS A 10 14.54 6.26 20.64
CA LYS A 10 14.43 5.27 19.55
C LYS A 10 15.20 3.98 19.86
N GLY A 11 14.91 2.90 19.11
CA GLY A 11 15.43 1.55 19.35
C GLY A 11 16.92 1.45 19.75
N PRO A 12 17.85 2.04 18.99
CA PRO A 12 19.28 2.00 19.33
C PRO A 12 19.62 2.70 20.66
N GLN A 13 19.01 3.86 20.92
CA GLN A 13 19.19 4.61 22.17
C GLN A 13 18.64 3.85 23.37
N ILE A 14 17.49 3.18 23.23
CA ILE A 14 16.90 2.37 24.29
C ILE A 14 17.84 1.21 24.67
N ILE A 15 18.44 0.55 23.69
CA ILE A 15 19.39 -0.55 23.95
C ILE A 15 20.60 -0.03 24.73
N GLN A 16 21.11 1.15 24.36
CA GLN A 16 22.25 1.77 25.03
C GLN A 16 21.91 2.21 26.46
N ILE A 17 20.71 2.76 26.68
CA ILE A 17 20.22 3.14 28.01
C ILE A 17 20.07 1.90 28.90
N LEU A 18 19.48 0.81 28.38
CA LEU A 18 19.32 -0.44 29.12
C LEU A 18 20.68 -1.06 29.51
N LEU A 19 21.67 -0.97 28.63
CA LEU A 19 23.03 -1.43 28.91
C LEU A 19 23.71 -0.59 30.00
N VAL A 20 23.66 0.74 29.88
CA VAL A 20 24.42 1.67 30.73
C VAL A 20 23.77 1.90 32.09
N GLN A 21 22.45 2.08 32.14
CA GLN A 21 21.75 2.47 33.38
C GLN A 21 21.21 1.27 34.15
N HIS A 22 20.99 0.14 33.48
CA HIS A 22 20.34 -1.03 34.08
C HIS A 22 21.15 -2.32 33.95
N SER A 23 22.33 -2.29 33.34
CA SER A 23 23.18 -3.47 33.09
C SER A 23 22.47 -4.60 32.34
N ILE A 24 21.48 -4.27 31.49
CA ILE A 24 20.70 -5.24 30.71
C ILE A 24 21.17 -5.22 29.26
N SER A 25 21.84 -6.29 28.83
CA SER A 25 22.23 -6.49 27.43
C SER A 25 21.09 -7.15 26.65
N ILE A 26 20.58 -6.48 25.62
CA ILE A 26 19.49 -6.99 24.77
C ILE A 26 19.81 -6.74 23.30
N LEU A 27 19.64 -7.76 22.46
CA LEU A 27 19.73 -7.65 21.01
C LEU A 27 18.57 -6.80 20.43
N PRO A 28 18.78 -6.03 19.35
CA PRO A 28 17.72 -5.24 18.72
C PRO A 28 16.47 -6.03 18.30
N SER A 29 16.68 -7.27 17.85
CA SER A 29 15.61 -8.21 17.49
C SER A 29 14.78 -8.63 18.72
N THR A 30 15.43 -8.91 19.84
CA THR A 30 14.78 -9.25 21.11
C THR A 30 13.97 -8.09 21.67
N LEU A 31 14.49 -6.86 21.57
CA LEU A 31 13.76 -5.64 21.94
C LEU A 31 12.49 -5.48 21.07
N THR A 32 12.61 -5.74 19.76
CA THR A 32 11.48 -5.65 18.81
C THR A 32 10.41 -6.71 19.10
N CYS A 33 10.83 -7.94 19.39
CA CYS A 33 9.94 -9.04 19.77
C CYS A 33 9.22 -8.73 21.09
N LYS A 34 9.95 -8.32 22.14
CA LYS A 34 9.36 -7.98 23.44
C LYS A 34 8.43 -6.77 23.37
N ARG A 35 8.66 -5.80 22.47
CA ARG A 35 7.71 -4.70 22.23
C ARG A 35 6.33 -5.18 21.78
N GLN A 36 6.25 -6.25 20.99
CA GLN A 36 4.96 -6.84 20.60
C GLN A 36 4.29 -7.56 21.77
N VAL A 37 5.06 -8.33 22.56
CA VAL A 37 4.57 -9.03 23.75
C VAL A 37 4.09 -8.07 24.83
N TRP A 38 4.77 -6.93 25.01
CA TRP A 38 4.40 -5.89 25.98
C TRP A 38 3.30 -4.94 25.51
N GLY A 39 2.70 -5.17 24.33
CA GLY A 39 1.65 -4.32 23.79
C GLY A 39 2.13 -2.92 23.40
N LEU A 40 3.43 -2.66 23.30
CA LEU A 40 4.00 -1.34 23.01
C LEU A 40 3.98 -1.03 21.50
N ARG A 41 2.78 -1.04 20.91
CA ARG A 41 2.56 -0.65 19.52
C ARG A 41 2.81 0.84 19.37
N GLN A 42 3.35 1.25 18.23
CA GLN A 42 3.67 2.65 17.91
C GLN A 42 2.47 3.60 17.98
N ASN A 43 1.25 3.05 18.01
CA ASN A 43 -0.02 3.76 18.12
C ASN A 43 -0.52 3.94 19.56
N GLU A 44 0.05 3.24 20.56
CA GLU A 44 -0.34 3.29 21.98
C GLU A 44 0.62 4.11 22.84
N ILE A 45 1.78 4.49 22.29
CA ILE A 45 2.63 5.51 22.89
C ILE A 45 1.87 6.83 22.71
N PRO A 46 1.63 7.63 23.77
CA PRO A 46 1.14 8.99 23.61
C PRO A 46 2.02 9.63 22.55
N LYS A 47 1.43 10.01 21.41
CA LYS A 47 2.18 10.78 20.41
C LYS A 47 2.79 11.93 21.22
N PRO A 48 4.12 12.16 21.16
CA PRO A 48 4.66 13.36 21.76
C PRO A 48 3.75 14.48 21.28
N VAL A 49 3.22 15.26 22.23
CA VAL A 49 2.37 16.42 21.95
C VAL A 49 2.98 17.05 20.73
N VAL A 50 2.23 17.02 19.62
CA VAL A 50 2.72 17.31 18.27
C VAL A 50 3.76 18.39 18.43
N SER A 51 5.04 18.02 18.28
CA SER A 51 6.13 18.98 18.35
C SER A 51 5.65 20.08 17.42
N GLU A 52 5.43 21.27 18.00
CA GLU A 52 4.94 22.43 17.28
C GLU A 52 5.55 22.36 15.90
N LEU A 53 4.67 22.21 14.90
CA LEU A 53 5.05 22.15 13.50
C LEU A 53 6.26 23.06 13.36
N LEU A 54 7.42 22.51 12.96
CA LEU A 54 8.61 23.30 12.60
C LEU A 54 8.08 24.60 12.01
N PRO A 55 8.41 25.77 12.59
CA PRO A 55 7.67 27.01 12.38
C PRO A 55 7.36 27.07 10.90
N PRO A 56 6.06 27.07 10.53
CA PRO A 56 5.62 26.70 9.18
C PRO A 56 6.56 27.41 8.24
N ILE A 57 7.36 26.67 7.47
CA ILE A 57 8.36 27.28 6.61
C ILE A 57 7.55 28.31 5.83
N ARG A 58 7.77 29.61 6.14
CA ARG A 58 6.94 30.72 5.69
C ARG A 58 7.26 30.99 4.23
N ILE A 59 7.22 29.97 3.39
CA ILE A 59 7.20 30.13 1.95
C ILE A 59 5.76 30.46 1.62
N THR A 60 5.44 31.74 1.74
CA THR A 60 4.22 32.31 1.19
C THR A 60 4.38 32.28 -0.33
N VAL A 61 4.10 31.13 -0.94
CA VAL A 61 4.18 30.98 -2.39
C VAL A 61 3.01 31.78 -2.99
N THR A 62 3.31 32.88 -3.66
CA THR A 62 2.28 33.64 -4.37
C THR A 62 1.74 32.81 -5.54
N ILE A 63 0.48 33.05 -5.92
CA ILE A 63 -0.16 32.40 -7.07
C ILE A 63 0.67 32.63 -8.35
N HIS A 64 1.35 33.76 -8.48
CA HIS A 64 2.26 34.05 -9.59
C HIS A 64 3.46 33.10 -9.63
N THR A 65 4.08 32.82 -8.48
CA THR A 65 5.17 31.85 -8.38
C THR A 65 4.70 30.46 -8.81
N VAL A 66 3.52 30.02 -8.35
CA VAL A 66 2.92 28.75 -8.78
C VAL A 66 2.69 28.72 -10.29
N LYS A 67 2.04 29.75 -10.86
CA LYS A 67 1.79 29.85 -12.31
C LYS A 67 3.08 29.83 -13.13
N ARG A 68 4.12 30.55 -12.69
CA ARG A 68 5.44 30.58 -13.33
C ARG A 68 6.09 29.20 -13.36
N TYR A 69 6.06 28.47 -12.25
CA TYR A 69 6.62 27.11 -12.20
C TYR A 69 5.80 26.12 -13.04
N LEU A 70 4.47 26.23 -13.04
CA LEU A 70 3.63 25.41 -13.91
C LEU A 70 3.98 25.62 -15.40
N SER A 71 4.16 26.87 -15.83
CA SER A 71 4.59 27.18 -17.20
C SER A 71 5.99 26.65 -17.51
N ARG A 72 6.95 26.82 -16.58
CA ARG A 72 8.33 26.34 -16.76
C ARG A 72 8.42 24.82 -16.88
N LEU A 73 7.54 24.10 -16.20
CA LEU A 73 7.49 22.64 -16.18
C LEU A 73 6.51 22.06 -17.21
N ASP A 74 5.89 22.90 -18.05
CA ASP A 74 4.81 22.55 -18.99
C ASP A 74 3.67 21.73 -18.34
N LEU A 75 3.38 22.04 -17.08
CA LEU A 75 2.33 21.37 -16.31
C LEU A 75 1.00 22.08 -16.51
N ARG A 76 0.06 21.39 -17.15
CA ARG A 76 -1.33 21.86 -17.28
C ARG A 76 -2.16 21.28 -16.14
N LEU A 77 -2.94 22.14 -15.47
CA LEU A 77 -3.99 21.69 -14.56
C LEU A 77 -4.98 20.83 -15.35
N ASN A 78 -5.37 19.69 -14.78
CA ASN A 78 -6.44 18.89 -15.37
C ASN A 78 -7.69 19.75 -15.45
N GLY A 79 -8.19 19.98 -16.67
CA GLY A 79 -9.39 20.77 -16.91
C GLY A 79 -10.59 20.19 -16.16
N ASP A 80 -11.42 21.08 -15.64
CA ASP A 80 -12.71 20.76 -15.05
C ASP A 80 -13.80 21.23 -16.01
N ASP A 81 -14.30 20.31 -16.83
CA ASP A 81 -15.34 20.59 -17.82
C ASP A 81 -16.65 21.08 -17.17
N LEU A 82 -16.88 20.77 -15.88
CA LEU A 82 -18.03 21.26 -15.12
C LEU A 82 -17.82 22.71 -14.69
N ALA A 83 -16.65 23.03 -14.12
CA ALA A 83 -16.32 24.41 -13.73
C ALA A 83 -16.18 25.36 -14.94
N ASN A 84 -15.73 24.82 -16.08
CA ASN A 84 -15.63 25.55 -17.34
C ASN A 84 -16.99 25.71 -18.05
N GLY A 85 -18.09 25.20 -17.49
CA GLY A 85 -19.44 25.28 -18.08
C GLY A 85 -19.64 24.45 -19.35
N LYS A 86 -18.65 23.65 -19.74
CA LYS A 86 -18.68 22.81 -20.96
C LYS A 86 -19.65 21.64 -20.83
N VAL A 87 -19.88 21.17 -19.61
CA VAL A 87 -20.77 20.05 -19.30
C VAL A 87 -21.70 20.43 -18.16
N THR A 88 -23.00 20.27 -18.35
CA THR A 88 -24.00 20.46 -17.30
C THR A 88 -23.96 19.32 -16.29
N LEU A 89 -24.19 19.64 -15.01
CA LEU A 89 -24.27 18.68 -13.90
C LEU A 89 -25.19 17.47 -14.21
N GLY A 90 -26.36 17.71 -14.81
CA GLY A 90 -27.31 16.65 -15.18
C GLY A 90 -26.74 15.63 -16.18
N LYS A 91 -25.91 16.07 -17.14
CA LYS A 91 -25.23 15.18 -18.09
C LYS A 91 -24.21 14.28 -17.38
N VAL A 92 -23.54 14.81 -16.35
CA VAL A 92 -22.62 14.02 -15.51
C VAL A 92 -23.38 12.98 -14.69
N TYR A 93 -24.51 13.35 -14.09
CA TYR A 93 -25.35 12.40 -13.35
C TYR A 93 -25.89 11.29 -14.23
N GLY A 94 -26.43 11.61 -15.41
CA GLY A 94 -26.89 10.60 -16.38
C GLY A 94 -25.78 9.66 -16.82
N ALA A 95 -24.57 10.17 -17.03
CA ALA A 95 -23.41 9.34 -17.37
C ALA A 95 -23.00 8.42 -16.19
N ILE A 96 -22.99 8.93 -14.95
CA ILE A 96 -22.67 8.13 -13.76
C ILE A 96 -23.72 7.03 -13.54
N ASP A 97 -25.01 7.35 -13.68
CA ASP A 97 -26.11 6.40 -13.55
C ASP A 97 -26.03 5.29 -14.60
N HIS A 98 -25.81 5.65 -15.87
CA HIS A 98 -25.60 4.67 -16.94
C HIS A 98 -24.36 3.80 -16.69
N ILE A 99 -23.25 4.40 -16.23
CA ILE A 99 -22.04 3.66 -15.87
C ILE A 99 -22.31 2.65 -14.75
N GLN A 100 -23.07 3.03 -13.71
CA GLN A 100 -23.37 2.17 -12.58
C GLN A 100 -24.35 1.04 -12.93
N LYS A 101 -25.34 1.31 -13.79
CA LYS A 101 -26.36 0.31 -14.17
C LYS A 101 -25.89 -0.68 -15.23
N PHE A 102 -25.12 -0.22 -16.21
CA PHE A 102 -24.85 -1.03 -17.42
C PHE A 102 -23.38 -1.41 -17.61
N LEU A 103 -22.43 -0.69 -17.01
CA LEU A 103 -21.01 -0.85 -17.33
C LEU A 103 -20.17 -1.41 -16.18
N LEU A 104 -20.70 -1.48 -14.95
CA LEU A 104 -19.92 -1.79 -13.76
C LEU A 104 -20.71 -2.64 -12.77
N ASP A 105 -19.99 -3.50 -12.03
CA ASP A 105 -20.51 -4.10 -10.81
C ASP A 105 -20.63 -3.03 -9.70
N ASN A 106 -21.65 -3.19 -8.85
CA ASN A 106 -22.07 -2.28 -7.75
C ASN A 106 -20.96 -1.83 -6.78
N ASN A 107 -19.78 -2.44 -6.83
CA ASN A 107 -18.63 -2.11 -5.99
C ASN A 107 -17.47 -1.49 -6.78
N THR A 108 -17.74 -0.66 -7.79
CA THR A 108 -16.68 -0.02 -8.57
C THR A 108 -16.31 1.38 -8.04
N GLY A 109 -15.01 1.69 -8.03
CA GLY A 109 -14.50 2.89 -7.37
C GLY A 109 -14.55 4.13 -8.24
N TYR A 110 -14.64 5.30 -7.58
CA TYR A 110 -14.59 6.62 -8.21
C TYR A 110 -13.39 6.85 -9.16
N ARG A 111 -12.26 6.15 -8.97
CA ARG A 111 -11.13 6.15 -9.92
C ARG A 111 -11.49 5.51 -11.27
N ARG A 112 -12.19 4.38 -11.23
CA ARG A 112 -12.63 3.66 -12.43
C ARG A 112 -13.78 4.41 -13.11
N VAL A 113 -14.71 4.95 -12.33
CA VAL A 113 -15.78 5.84 -12.84
C VAL A 113 -15.19 7.05 -13.55
N LYS A 114 -14.22 7.74 -12.95
CA LYS A 114 -13.50 8.85 -13.62
C LYS A 114 -12.90 8.43 -14.97
N THR A 115 -12.28 7.24 -15.00
CA THR A 115 -11.67 6.72 -16.23
C THR A 115 -12.72 6.47 -17.32
N LEU A 116 -13.89 5.95 -16.95
CA LEU A 116 -15.00 5.73 -17.90
C LEU A 116 -15.64 7.03 -18.35
N LEU A 117 -15.80 8.01 -17.46
CA LEU A 117 -16.27 9.35 -17.83
C LEU A 117 -15.37 9.99 -18.88
N THR A 118 -14.05 9.89 -18.70
CA THR A 118 -13.08 10.41 -19.68
C THR A 118 -13.08 9.60 -20.97
N ARG A 119 -13.15 8.27 -20.93
CA ARG A 119 -13.03 7.42 -22.13
C ARG A 119 -14.31 7.34 -22.95
N ASN A 120 -15.46 7.15 -22.30
CA ASN A 120 -16.72 6.83 -22.99
C ASN A 120 -17.57 8.08 -23.24
N TYR A 121 -17.48 9.07 -22.34
CA TYR A 121 -18.32 10.28 -22.39
C TYR A 121 -17.51 11.54 -22.72
N ASN A 122 -16.19 11.44 -22.84
CA ASN A 122 -15.26 12.57 -23.03
C ASN A 122 -15.45 13.69 -21.99
N ILE A 123 -15.81 13.32 -20.76
CA ILE A 123 -16.03 14.23 -19.64
C ILE A 123 -14.77 14.23 -18.76
N ARG A 124 -14.13 15.40 -18.61
CA ARG A 124 -12.95 15.61 -17.78
C ARG A 124 -13.33 16.38 -16.53
N ILE A 125 -13.40 15.67 -15.42
CA ILE A 125 -13.78 16.23 -14.12
C ILE A 125 -12.73 15.82 -13.07
N PRO A 126 -12.43 16.70 -12.09
CA PRO A 126 -11.55 16.37 -10.98
C PRO A 126 -12.02 15.14 -10.22
N ARG A 127 -11.06 14.40 -9.66
CA ARG A 127 -11.35 13.17 -8.91
C ARG A 127 -12.21 13.45 -7.67
N GLN A 128 -12.02 14.62 -7.05
CA GLN A 128 -12.77 15.07 -5.88
C GLN A 128 -14.26 15.23 -6.22
N VAL A 129 -14.57 15.90 -7.33
CA VAL A 129 -15.94 16.12 -7.78
C VAL A 129 -16.65 14.80 -8.09
N VAL A 130 -15.97 13.87 -8.78
CA VAL A 130 -16.53 12.52 -9.03
C VAL A 130 -16.82 11.78 -7.72
N TYR A 131 -15.95 11.94 -6.71
CA TYR A 131 -16.16 11.33 -5.40
C TYR A 131 -17.39 11.92 -4.68
N GLU A 132 -17.54 13.24 -4.64
CA GLU A 132 -18.70 13.89 -4.01
C GLU A 132 -20.01 13.52 -4.73
N LEU A 133 -20.01 13.50 -6.07
CA LEU A 133 -21.16 13.07 -6.86
C LEU A 133 -21.55 11.61 -6.54
N LEU A 134 -20.56 10.70 -6.50
CA LEU A 134 -20.81 9.30 -6.18
C LEU A 134 -21.24 9.08 -4.73
N LYS A 135 -20.75 9.91 -3.80
CA LYS A 135 -21.20 9.89 -2.40
C LYS A 135 -22.67 10.27 -2.28
N GLY A 136 -23.14 11.22 -3.11
CA GLY A 136 -24.56 11.57 -3.19
C GLY A 136 -25.42 10.48 -3.83
N VAL A 137 -24.92 9.82 -4.89
CA VAL A 137 -25.69 8.79 -5.62
C VAL A 137 -25.73 7.46 -4.87
N ASN A 138 -24.60 7.02 -4.30
CA ASN A 138 -24.46 5.69 -3.67
C ASN A 138 -23.57 5.73 -2.42
N PRO A 139 -24.04 6.34 -1.31
CA PRO A 139 -23.25 6.53 -0.08
C PRO A 139 -22.80 5.21 0.54
N GLU A 140 -23.61 4.15 0.43
CA GLU A 140 -23.31 2.83 1.00
C GLU A 140 -22.08 2.18 0.35
N SER A 141 -21.98 2.25 -0.98
CA SER A 141 -20.83 1.73 -1.75
C SER A 141 -19.52 2.42 -1.36
N VAL A 142 -19.58 3.73 -1.09
CA VAL A 142 -18.44 4.55 -0.70
C VAL A 142 -18.04 4.27 0.74
N ALA A 143 -19.02 4.15 1.64
CA ALA A 143 -18.80 3.84 3.06
C ALA A 143 -18.25 2.42 3.27
N GLY A 144 -18.72 1.44 2.50
CA GLY A 144 -18.24 0.06 2.55
C GLY A 144 -16.73 -0.05 2.29
N ARG A 145 -16.19 0.81 1.42
CA ARG A 145 -14.75 0.84 1.07
C ARG A 145 -13.86 1.43 2.15
N LEU A 146 -14.37 2.37 2.96
CA LEU A 146 -13.68 2.86 4.15
C LEU A 146 -13.56 1.77 5.22
N LYS A 147 -14.52 0.83 5.25
CA LYS A 147 -14.58 -0.29 6.19
C LYS A 147 -13.84 -1.55 5.74
N GLN A 148 -13.37 -1.62 4.48
CA GLN A 148 -12.55 -2.73 4.01
C GLN A 148 -11.12 -2.62 4.56
N THR A 149 -10.97 -2.90 5.85
CA THR A 149 -9.70 -3.28 6.43
C THR A 149 -9.22 -4.53 5.70
N CYS A 150 -7.95 -4.58 5.32
CA CYS A 150 -7.32 -5.80 4.83
C CYS A 150 -7.60 -6.91 5.86
N LYS A 151 -8.51 -7.84 5.55
CA LYS A 151 -8.76 -9.01 6.38
C LYS A 151 -7.50 -9.86 6.28
N GLN A 152 -6.60 -9.73 7.25
CA GLN A 152 -5.47 -10.63 7.37
C GLN A 152 -6.02 -12.00 7.73
N GLN A 153 -6.12 -12.88 6.74
CA GLN A 153 -6.34 -14.28 6.98
C GLN A 153 -5.02 -14.81 7.56
N GLY A 154 -4.97 -14.99 8.88
CA GLY A 154 -3.78 -15.47 9.56
C GLY A 154 -3.41 -16.85 9.01
N PHE A 155 -2.17 -17.02 8.55
CA PHE A 155 -1.67 -18.37 8.29
C PHE A 155 -1.64 -19.12 9.63
N HIS A 156 -2.27 -20.29 9.71
CA HIS A 156 -2.06 -21.19 10.83
C HIS A 156 -0.72 -21.90 10.60
N VAL A 157 0.33 -21.48 11.31
CA VAL A 157 1.71 -21.93 11.10
C VAL A 157 2.24 -22.57 12.38
N CYS A 158 2.55 -23.87 12.34
CA CYS A 158 3.00 -24.62 13.53
C CYS A 158 4.53 -24.58 13.76
N GLY A 159 5.29 -23.86 12.93
CA GLY A 159 6.75 -23.76 13.07
C GLY A 159 7.47 -23.08 11.90
N PRO A 160 8.78 -22.78 12.04
CA PRO A 160 9.58 -22.18 10.97
C PRO A 160 9.63 -23.10 9.75
N ASN A 161 9.52 -22.57 8.54
CA ASN A 161 9.41 -23.34 7.30
C ASN A 161 8.17 -24.25 7.23
N HIS A 162 7.16 -24.07 8.08
CA HIS A 162 5.90 -24.78 7.86
C HIS A 162 5.22 -24.24 6.59
N VAL A 163 5.15 -22.91 6.43
CA VAL A 163 4.55 -22.29 5.23
C VAL A 163 5.51 -21.28 4.63
N TRP A 164 5.85 -21.46 3.35
CA TRP A 164 6.51 -20.41 2.55
C TRP A 164 5.48 -19.72 1.68
N ALA A 165 5.36 -18.40 1.83
CA ALA A 165 4.54 -17.55 0.98
C ALA A 165 5.39 -17.01 -0.17
N ILE A 166 4.91 -17.22 -1.40
CA ILE A 166 5.55 -16.73 -2.62
C ILE A 166 4.65 -15.69 -3.26
N ASP A 167 5.23 -14.54 -3.61
CA ASP A 167 4.53 -13.46 -4.29
C ASP A 167 5.37 -12.89 -5.44
N GLY A 168 4.70 -12.56 -6.54
CA GLY A 168 5.29 -11.94 -7.73
C GLY A 168 4.90 -10.46 -7.81
N HIS A 169 5.88 -9.56 -7.84
CA HIS A 169 5.67 -8.13 -7.88
C HIS A 169 6.00 -7.52 -9.27
N ASP A 170 4.98 -6.93 -9.88
CA ASP A 170 5.04 -6.34 -11.23
C ASP A 170 5.44 -4.84 -11.26
N LYS A 171 5.92 -4.26 -10.15
CA LYS A 171 6.25 -2.83 -10.09
C LYS A 171 7.33 -2.42 -11.09
N LEU A 172 8.28 -3.32 -11.35
CA LEU A 172 9.40 -3.07 -12.25
C LEU A 172 9.11 -3.52 -13.68
N LYS A 173 7.90 -4.01 -13.97
CA LYS A 173 7.51 -4.50 -15.29
C LYS A 173 7.68 -3.45 -16.41
N PRO A 174 7.42 -2.13 -16.17
CA PRO A 174 7.73 -1.09 -17.15
C PRO A 174 9.22 -0.98 -17.51
N PHE A 175 10.11 -1.47 -16.65
CA PHE A 175 11.55 -1.51 -16.85
C PHE A 175 12.05 -2.89 -17.32
N GLY A 176 11.15 -3.77 -17.77
CA GLY A 176 11.50 -5.09 -18.30
C GLY A 176 11.88 -6.13 -17.24
N SER A 177 11.53 -5.92 -15.97
CA SER A 177 11.82 -6.88 -14.92
C SER A 177 10.66 -7.07 -13.93
N THR A 178 10.63 -8.21 -13.29
CA THR A 178 9.61 -8.65 -12.33
C THR A 178 10.33 -9.31 -11.17
N VAL A 179 9.80 -9.15 -9.97
CA VAL A 179 10.48 -9.60 -8.76
C VAL A 179 9.65 -10.65 -8.06
N TYR A 180 10.24 -11.80 -7.78
CA TYR A 180 9.66 -12.85 -6.96
C TYR A 180 10.22 -12.79 -5.55
N GLY A 181 9.36 -12.75 -4.55
CA GLY A 181 9.72 -12.81 -3.15
C GLY A 181 9.25 -14.10 -2.49
N PHE A 182 10.14 -14.75 -1.75
CA PHE A 182 9.85 -15.90 -0.90
C PHE A 182 9.96 -15.47 0.56
N ILE A 183 8.91 -15.69 1.34
CA ILE A 183 8.84 -15.27 2.74
C ILE A 183 8.39 -16.44 3.60
N ASP A 184 9.06 -16.67 4.72
CA ASP A 184 8.58 -17.61 5.74
C ASP A 184 7.36 -17.00 6.46
N ALA A 185 6.23 -17.70 6.44
CA ALA A 185 4.97 -17.14 6.93
C ALA A 185 4.98 -16.89 8.45
N LEU A 186 5.74 -17.69 9.22
CA LEU A 186 5.87 -17.53 10.67
C LEU A 186 6.76 -16.34 11.02
N SER A 187 8.02 -16.39 10.60
CA SER A 187 9.03 -15.39 10.98
C SER A 187 8.96 -14.11 10.16
N ARG A 188 8.23 -14.10 9.05
CA ARG A 188 8.22 -13.04 8.03
C ARG A 188 9.60 -12.75 7.44
N LYS A 189 10.57 -13.66 7.63
CA LYS A 189 11.91 -13.57 7.07
C LYS A 189 11.84 -13.72 5.55
N ILE A 190 12.49 -12.81 4.83
CA ILE A 190 12.72 -12.96 3.39
C ILE A 190 13.72 -14.08 3.21
N LEU A 191 13.28 -15.15 2.56
CA LEU A 191 14.09 -16.33 2.26
C LEU A 191 14.90 -16.09 0.99
N GLY A 192 14.29 -15.47 -0.01
CA GLY A 192 14.94 -15.12 -1.27
C GLY A 192 14.17 -14.08 -2.07
N LEU A 193 14.90 -13.34 -2.88
CA LEU A 193 14.37 -12.38 -3.85
C LEU A 193 15.00 -12.69 -5.21
N PHE A 194 14.17 -12.92 -6.22
CA PHE A 194 14.62 -13.28 -7.56
C PHE A 194 14.07 -12.31 -8.59
N VAL A 195 14.89 -11.94 -9.56
CA VAL A 195 14.49 -11.03 -10.64
C VAL A 195 14.36 -11.85 -11.92
N ASN A 196 13.29 -11.60 -12.66
CA ASN A 196 13.08 -12.20 -13.97
C ASN A 196 12.47 -11.21 -14.97
N VAL A 197 12.63 -11.46 -16.26
CA VAL A 197 12.04 -10.61 -17.30
C VAL A 197 10.50 -10.71 -17.29
N THR A 198 9.96 -11.90 -17.04
CA THR A 198 8.51 -12.15 -17.08
C THR A 198 7.99 -12.84 -15.83
N ASN A 199 6.82 -12.40 -15.34
CA ASN A 199 6.11 -13.02 -14.22
C ASN A 199 5.10 -14.11 -14.67
N ASN A 200 5.01 -14.40 -15.97
CA ASN A 200 3.92 -15.21 -16.53
C ASN A 200 4.25 -16.71 -16.65
N ASP A 201 5.52 -17.11 -16.50
CA ASP A 201 5.93 -18.51 -16.61
C ASP A 201 6.19 -19.13 -15.22
N PRO A 202 5.37 -20.10 -14.77
CA PRO A 202 5.53 -20.73 -13.46
C PRO A 202 6.83 -21.54 -13.33
N LYS A 203 7.48 -21.93 -14.43
CA LYS A 203 8.75 -22.70 -14.40
C LYS A 203 9.84 -21.94 -13.64
N HIS A 204 9.88 -20.62 -13.77
CA HIS A 204 10.87 -19.81 -13.04
C HIS A 204 10.68 -19.91 -11.53
N ILE A 205 9.43 -19.90 -11.06
CA ILE A 205 9.11 -20.06 -9.64
C ILE A 205 9.62 -21.41 -9.13
N SER A 206 9.41 -22.49 -9.91
CA SER A 206 9.91 -23.82 -9.57
C SER A 206 11.43 -23.86 -9.44
N VAL A 207 12.16 -23.21 -10.36
CA VAL A 207 13.63 -23.13 -10.29
C VAL A 207 14.09 -22.34 -9.06
N TYR A 208 13.45 -21.21 -8.76
CA TYR A 208 13.78 -20.41 -7.57
C TYR A 208 13.49 -21.14 -6.27
N TYR A 209 12.39 -21.89 -6.22
CA TYR A 209 12.06 -22.75 -5.10
C TYR A 209 13.14 -23.81 -4.86
N LEU A 210 13.53 -24.56 -5.90
CA LEU A 210 14.57 -25.59 -5.80
C LEU A 210 15.91 -25.00 -5.37
N LYS A 211 16.28 -23.84 -5.93
CA LYS A 211 17.50 -23.11 -5.56
C LYS A 211 17.48 -22.71 -4.08
N LEU A 212 16.35 -22.23 -3.58
CA LEU A 212 16.19 -21.87 -2.16
C LEU A 212 16.29 -23.07 -1.23
N VAL A 213 15.65 -24.19 -1.60
CA VAL A 213 15.71 -25.43 -0.81
C VAL A 213 17.15 -25.92 -0.69
N LEU A 214 17.90 -25.93 -1.80
CA LEU A 214 19.31 -26.31 -1.83
C LEU A 214 20.19 -25.36 -0.99
N GLN A 215 19.97 -24.04 -1.10
CA GLN A 215 20.76 -23.05 -0.37
C GLN A 215 20.50 -23.06 1.14
N LEU A 216 19.25 -23.23 1.56
CA LEU A 216 18.88 -23.22 2.97
C LEU A 216 19.03 -24.58 3.63
N GLY A 217 19.11 -25.67 2.85
CA GLY A 217 19.07 -27.04 3.35
C GLY A 217 17.74 -27.37 4.06
N ARG A 218 16.66 -26.69 3.67
CA ARG A 218 15.34 -26.81 4.30
C ARG A 218 14.25 -26.87 3.25
N ILE A 219 13.22 -27.67 3.53
CA ILE A 219 12.06 -27.86 2.68
C ILE A 219 10.83 -27.39 3.46
N PRO A 220 9.98 -26.53 2.89
CA PRO A 220 8.76 -26.14 3.56
C PRO A 220 7.72 -27.26 3.55
N LEU A 221 6.88 -27.33 4.58
CA LEU A 221 5.76 -28.28 4.60
C LEU A 221 4.67 -27.89 3.59
N LYS A 222 4.44 -26.59 3.41
CA LYS A 222 3.45 -26.04 2.49
C LYS A 222 4.00 -24.80 1.78
N VAL A 223 3.59 -24.62 0.54
CA VAL A 223 3.88 -23.41 -0.24
C VAL A 223 2.55 -22.76 -0.61
N THR A 224 2.44 -21.47 -0.37
CA THR A 224 1.26 -20.68 -0.75
C THR A 224 1.65 -19.67 -1.81
N THR A 225 0.96 -19.71 -2.94
CA THR A 225 1.15 -18.77 -4.05
C THR A 225 -0.19 -18.15 -4.41
N ASN A 226 -0.24 -16.83 -4.53
CA ASN A 226 -1.40 -16.10 -5.06
C ASN A 226 -1.48 -16.14 -6.60
N MET A 227 -0.53 -16.83 -7.25
CA MET A 227 -0.52 -17.02 -8.69
C MET A 227 -1.68 -17.95 -9.07
N VAL A 228 -2.65 -17.41 -9.82
CA VAL A 228 -3.77 -18.19 -10.37
C VAL A 228 -3.19 -19.32 -11.22
N GLN A 229 -3.34 -20.56 -10.78
CA GLN A 229 -3.10 -21.72 -11.64
C GLN A 229 -4.13 -21.62 -12.78
N ARG A 230 -3.70 -21.17 -13.96
CA ARG A 230 -4.48 -21.43 -15.16
C ARG A 230 -4.41 -22.94 -15.39
N PRO A 231 -5.54 -23.64 -15.54
CA PRO A 231 -5.51 -25.06 -15.83
C PRO A 231 -4.68 -25.28 -17.09
N ALA A 232 -3.83 -26.31 -17.06
CA ALA A 232 -3.12 -26.76 -18.25
C ALA A 232 -4.17 -27.10 -19.32
N MET A 233 -4.00 -26.55 -20.52
CA MET A 233 -4.75 -26.95 -21.71
C MET A 233 -4.48 -28.41 -22.04
#